data_AF-A0A929ZD35-F1
#
_entry.id   AF-A0A929ZD35-F1
#
_cell.length_a   1.000
_cell.length_b   1.000
_cell.length_c   1.000
_cell.angle_alpha   90.00
_cell.angle_beta   90.00
_cell.angle_gamma   90.00
#
_symmetry.space_group_name_H-M   'P 1'
#
loop_
_entity.id
_entity.type
_entity.pdbx_description
1 polymer ?
#
loop_
_entity_poly.entity_id
_entity_poly.type
_entity_poly.pdbx_seq_one_letter_code
_entity_poly.pdbx_strand_id
1 'polypeptide(L)'
;MKNKDKYNLAHLHIVERPGKTRLDYCFKYVEIEYGGRIIKEYSCLDVEVSKKFFEWLEEDDEKEYKPQILTEKEKAYLSAVIKPFRKDIEYIEKRVFISNPLHSEYIRIYFKYNETLLLPNFPRGTMYKGMELNEEYTLEELGL
;
A
#
# COMPACT_ATOMS: atom_id res chain seq x y z
N MET A 1 -5.81 -20.26 1.35
CA MET A 1 -6.43 -19.32 2.31
C MET A 1 -7.55 -18.58 1.58
N LYS A 2 -8.75 -18.50 2.15
CA LYS A 2 -9.87 -17.83 1.49
C LYS A 2 -9.63 -16.32 1.46
N ASN A 3 -10.17 -15.62 0.46
CA ASN A 3 -9.99 -14.17 0.32
C ASN A 3 -10.49 -13.38 1.55
N LYS A 4 -11.55 -13.84 2.22
CA LYS A 4 -12.03 -13.27 3.48
C LYS A 4 -11.02 -13.36 4.64
N ASP A 5 -10.10 -14.31 4.59
CA ASP A 5 -9.05 -14.50 5.60
C ASP A 5 -7.76 -13.72 5.21
N LYS A 6 -7.55 -13.46 3.92
CA LYS A 6 -6.43 -12.65 3.39
C LYS A 6 -6.61 -11.15 3.56
N TYR A 7 -7.82 -10.66 3.24
CA TYR A 7 -8.09 -9.23 3.19
C TYR A 7 -8.85 -8.78 4.44
N ASN A 8 -8.37 -7.71 5.08
CA ASN A 8 -9.09 -7.11 6.18
C ASN A 8 -10.37 -6.43 5.65
N LEU A 9 -11.51 -7.06 5.89
CA LEU A 9 -12.83 -6.60 5.45
C LEU A 9 -13.25 -5.26 6.08
N ALA A 10 -12.54 -4.74 7.08
CA ALA A 10 -12.74 -3.39 7.58
C ALA A 10 -12.37 -2.30 6.55
N HIS A 11 -11.57 -2.62 5.54
CA HIS A 11 -11.25 -1.75 4.40
C HIS A 11 -12.20 -1.93 3.20
N LEU A 12 -13.38 -2.51 3.46
CA LEU A 12 -14.45 -2.57 2.50
C LEU A 12 -15.27 -1.29 2.58
N HIS A 13 -15.24 -0.51 1.50
CA HIS A 13 -15.92 0.77 1.42
C HIS A 13 -17.09 0.70 0.45
N ILE A 14 -18.27 1.13 0.90
CA ILE A 14 -19.41 1.34 0.01
C ILE A 14 -19.34 2.79 -0.45
N VAL A 15 -19.18 3.00 -1.75
CA VAL A 15 -19.14 4.33 -2.34
C VAL A 15 -20.28 4.52 -3.33
N GLU A 16 -20.82 5.73 -3.35
CA GLU A 16 -21.81 6.15 -4.34
C GLU A 16 -21.11 7.03 -5.38
N ARG A 17 -21.27 6.69 -6.66
CA ARG A 17 -20.72 7.50 -7.76
C ARG A 17 -21.88 7.96 -8.66
N PRO A 18 -21.95 9.26 -8.99
CA PRO A 18 -22.91 9.75 -9.98
C PRO A 18 -22.53 9.16 -11.34
N GLY A 19 -23.50 8.67 -12.10
CA GLY A 19 -23.20 8.27 -13.47
C GLY A 19 -22.89 9.47 -14.36
N LYS A 20 -22.34 9.17 -15.54
CA LYS A 20 -21.71 10.16 -16.43
C LYS A 20 -22.72 10.99 -17.24
N THR A 21 -23.99 10.62 -17.24
CA THR A 21 -25.02 11.24 -18.07
C THR A 21 -26.14 11.88 -17.24
N ARG A 22 -26.87 12.85 -17.81
CA ARG A 22 -28.00 13.55 -17.16
C ARG A 22 -29.18 12.63 -16.78
N LEU A 23 -29.17 11.38 -17.22
CA LEU A 23 -30.18 10.34 -16.94
C LEU A 23 -29.63 9.23 -16.04
N ASP A 24 -28.38 9.31 -15.60
CA ASP A 24 -27.77 8.21 -14.86
C ASP A 24 -28.28 8.12 -13.42
N TYR A 25 -28.63 6.89 -13.04
CA TYR A 25 -28.86 6.48 -11.66
C TYR A 25 -27.54 6.53 -10.89
N CYS A 26 -27.57 6.93 -9.61
CA CYS A 26 -26.42 6.79 -8.72
C CYS A 26 -26.09 5.30 -8.56
N PHE A 27 -24.87 4.91 -8.91
CA PHE A 27 -24.42 3.54 -8.76
C PHE A 27 -23.71 3.39 -7.41
N LYS A 28 -24.14 2.39 -6.64
CA LYS A 28 -23.45 1.95 -5.42
C LYS A 28 -22.38 0.94 -5.82
N TYR A 29 -21.19 1.07 -5.27
CA TYR A 29 -20.10 0.14 -5.45
C TYR A 29 -19.60 -0.35 -4.10
N VAL A 30 -19.20 -1.62 -4.04
CA VAL A 30 -18.33 -2.15 -3.00
C VAL A 30 -16.91 -2.12 -3.55
N GLU A 31 -16.06 -1.32 -2.91
CA GLU A 31 -14.64 -1.24 -3.18
C GLU A 31 -13.87 -1.91 -2.06
N ILE A 32 -12.86 -2.70 -2.45
CA ILE A 32 -11.96 -3.35 -1.52
C ILE A 32 -10.64 -2.63 -1.63
N GLU A 33 -10.28 -1.90 -0.59
CA GLU A 33 -8.99 -1.24 -0.49
C GLU A 33 -8.00 -2.13 0.26
N TYR A 34 -6.80 -2.29 -0.29
CA TYR A 34 -5.71 -2.96 0.40
C TYR A 34 -4.39 -2.26 0.09
N GLY A 35 -3.70 -1.80 1.14
CA GLY A 35 -2.45 -1.05 1.01
C GLY A 35 -2.59 0.25 0.20
N GLY A 36 -3.67 1.01 0.43
CA GLY A 36 -3.87 2.32 -0.22
C GLY A 36 -4.32 2.27 -1.68
N ARG A 37 -4.72 1.09 -2.18
CA ARG A 37 -5.19 0.89 -3.56
C ARG A 37 -6.45 0.04 -3.59
N ILE A 38 -7.36 0.36 -4.51
CA ILE A 38 -8.55 -0.45 -4.78
C ILE A 38 -8.12 -1.68 -5.58
N ILE A 39 -8.28 -2.87 -4.99
CA ILE A 39 -7.90 -4.13 -5.62
C ILE A 39 -9.06 -4.79 -6.37
N LYS A 40 -10.29 -4.49 -5.95
CA LYS A 40 -11.53 -4.97 -6.54
C LYS A 40 -12.65 -3.96 -6.35
N GLU A 41 -13.52 -3.89 -7.35
CA GLU A 41 -14.78 -3.14 -7.29
C GLU A 41 -15.93 -3.99 -7.82
N TYR A 42 -17.10 -3.85 -7.20
CA TYR A 42 -18.34 -4.53 -7.59
C TYR A 42 -19.50 -3.54 -7.58
N SER A 43 -20.27 -3.46 -8.66
CA SER A 43 -21.47 -2.60 -8.73
C SER A 43 -22.67 -3.25 -8.04
N CYS A 44 -23.25 -2.59 -7.04
CA CYS A 44 -24.30 -3.14 -6.16
C CYS A 44 -25.72 -3.08 -6.77
N LEU A 45 -25.86 -3.17 -8.09
CA LEU A 45 -27.14 -2.93 -8.78
C LEU A 45 -27.95 -4.20 -9.04
N ASP A 46 -27.36 -5.36 -8.77
CA ASP A 46 -27.94 -6.65 -9.12
C ASP A 46 -27.58 -7.74 -8.09
N VAL A 47 -28.56 -8.60 -7.79
CA VAL A 47 -28.41 -9.80 -6.95
C VAL A 47 -27.31 -10.71 -7.49
N GLU A 48 -27.15 -10.78 -8.82
CA GLU A 48 -26.07 -11.57 -9.43
C GLU A 48 -24.67 -11.05 -9.10
N VAL A 49 -24.51 -9.73 -8.99
CA VAL A 49 -23.21 -9.12 -8.64
C VAL A 49 -22.88 -9.34 -7.16
N SER A 50 -23.89 -9.24 -6.28
CA SER A 50 -23.75 -9.61 -4.87
C SER A 50 -23.33 -11.08 -4.71
N LYS A 51 -23.90 -11.98 -5.52
CA LYS A 51 -23.52 -13.40 -5.51
C LYS A 51 -22.05 -13.60 -5.90
N LYS A 52 -21.58 -12.92 -6.95
CA LYS A 52 -20.16 -12.96 -7.38
C LYS A 52 -19.21 -12.45 -6.30
N PHE A 53 -19.61 -11.43 -5.53
CA PHE A 53 -18.82 -10.94 -4.41
C PHE A 53 -18.67 -11.99 -3.28
N PHE A 54 -19.77 -12.66 -2.91
CA PHE A 54 -19.70 -13.74 -1.91
C PHE A 54 -18.92 -14.96 -2.41
N GLU A 55 -19.04 -15.32 -3.69
CA GLU A 55 -18.24 -16.37 -4.32
C GLU A 55 -16.74 -16.02 -4.25
N TRP A 56 -16.37 -14.76 -4.55
CA TRP A 56 -15.00 -14.29 -4.44
C TRP A 56 -14.46 -14.32 -3.00
N LEU A 57 -15.28 -14.03 -1.98
CA LEU A 57 -14.85 -14.12 -0.57
C LEU A 57 -14.46 -15.55 -0.15
N GLU A 58 -15.16 -16.54 -0.70
CA GLU A 58 -14.93 -17.96 -0.42
C GLU A 58 -13.89 -18.59 -1.36
N GLU A 59 -13.46 -17.87 -2.40
CA GLU A 59 -12.43 -18.31 -3.33
C GLU A 59 -11.08 -18.47 -2.60
N ASP A 60 -10.49 -19.65 -2.78
CA ASP A 60 -9.16 -19.99 -2.30
C ASP A 60 -8.19 -19.94 -3.49
N ASP A 61 -7.76 -18.74 -3.85
CA ASP A 61 -6.62 -18.58 -4.75
C ASP A 61 -5.30 -18.56 -3.97
N GLU A 62 -4.17 -18.93 -4.58
CA GLU A 62 -2.85 -18.70 -3.97
C GLU A 62 -2.27 -17.32 -4.31
N LYS A 63 -3.02 -16.49 -5.06
CA LYS A 63 -2.59 -15.16 -5.52
C LYS A 63 -3.00 -14.11 -4.49
N GLU A 64 -2.23 -14.04 -3.42
CA GLU A 64 -2.33 -12.89 -2.51
C GLU A 64 -1.85 -11.62 -3.23
N TYR A 65 -2.72 -10.60 -3.30
CA TYR A 65 -2.31 -9.28 -3.77
C TYR A 65 -1.31 -8.73 -2.76
N LYS A 66 -0.04 -8.66 -3.15
CA LYS A 66 1.00 -7.98 -2.37
C LYS A 66 0.87 -6.47 -2.60
N PRO A 67 0.40 -5.69 -1.62
CA PRO A 67 0.22 -4.27 -1.79
C PRO A 67 1.56 -3.64 -2.10
N GLN A 68 1.58 -2.77 -3.10
CA GLN A 68 2.80 -2.10 -3.50
C GLN A 68 3.13 -1.04 -2.43
N ILE A 69 4.03 -1.40 -1.50
CA ILE A 69 4.45 -0.57 -0.35
C ILE A 69 4.97 0.80 -0.80
N LEU A 70 5.65 0.84 -1.94
CA LEU A 70 6.16 2.04 -2.59
C LEU A 70 5.30 2.44 -3.79
N THR A 71 5.07 3.74 -3.96
CA THR A 71 4.61 4.28 -5.24
C THR A 71 5.70 4.15 -6.31
N GLU A 72 5.33 4.19 -7.60
CA GLU A 72 6.30 4.13 -8.70
C GLU A 72 7.40 5.21 -8.59
N LYS A 73 7.03 6.41 -8.14
CA LYS A 73 7.97 7.52 -7.98
C LYS A 73 8.95 7.29 -6.83
N GLU A 74 8.47 6.79 -5.69
CA GLU A 74 9.31 6.46 -4.54
C GLU A 74 10.25 5.29 -4.85
N LYS A 75 9.73 4.28 -5.56
CA LYS A 75 10.51 3.15 -6.05
C LYS A 75 11.63 3.62 -6.98
N ALA A 76 11.31 4.43 -7.99
CA ALA A 76 12.31 4.98 -8.90
C ALA A 76 13.40 5.79 -8.18
N TYR A 77 13.00 6.62 -7.20
CA TYR A 77 13.95 7.40 -6.40
C TYR A 77 14.85 6.50 -5.55
N LEU A 78 14.28 5.58 -4.76
CA LEU A 78 15.06 4.68 -3.91
C LEU A 78 15.97 3.78 -4.74
N SER A 79 15.49 3.20 -5.85
CA SER A 79 16.32 2.39 -6.76
C SER A 79 17.53 3.16 -7.28
N ALA A 80 17.38 4.46 -7.59
CA ALA A 80 18.49 5.30 -8.04
C ALA A 80 19.48 5.61 -6.91
N VAL A 81 18.97 5.99 -5.72
CA VAL A 81 19.79 6.32 -4.54
C VAL A 81 20.63 5.13 -4.10
N ILE A 82 20.03 3.94 -4.03
CA ILE A 82 20.71 2.75 -3.51
C ILE A 82 21.60 2.06 -4.54
N LYS A 83 21.50 2.41 -5.82
CA LYS A 83 22.20 1.72 -6.93
C LYS A 83 23.69 1.47 -6.66
N PRO A 84 24.47 2.40 -6.08
CA PRO A 84 25.91 2.19 -5.88
C PRO A 84 26.25 1.15 -4.80
N PHE A 85 25.36 0.94 -3.83
CA PHE A 85 25.63 0.16 -2.61
C PHE A 85 24.54 -0.88 -2.30
N ARG A 86 23.72 -1.18 -3.30
CA ARG A 86 22.54 -2.06 -3.21
C ARG A 86 22.83 -3.44 -2.62
N LYS A 87 24.02 -4.00 -2.89
CA LYS A 87 24.41 -5.35 -2.44
C LYS A 87 24.65 -5.44 -0.93
N ASP A 88 24.92 -4.30 -0.31
CA ASP A 88 25.36 -4.20 1.07
C ASP A 88 24.23 -3.76 2.01
N ILE A 89 23.06 -3.42 1.44
CA ILE A 89 21.85 -3.10 2.19
C ILE A 89 21.26 -4.36 2.78
N GLU A 90 20.88 -4.27 4.05
CA GLU A 90 20.15 -5.29 4.79
C GLU A 90 18.65 -5.00 4.77
N TYR A 91 18.26 -3.79 5.16
CA TYR A 91 16.87 -3.33 5.12
C TYR A 91 16.76 -1.81 5.02
N ILE A 92 15.54 -1.34 4.76
CA ILE A 92 15.15 0.06 4.73
C ILE A 92 13.95 0.23 5.67
N GLU A 93 13.97 1.24 6.53
CA GLU A 93 12.87 1.56 7.44
C GLU A 93 12.44 3.03 7.32
N LYS A 94 11.17 3.31 7.64
CA LYS A 94 10.67 4.67 7.80
C LYS A 94 10.66 5.03 9.28
N ARG A 95 11.22 6.19 9.62
CA ARG A 95 11.36 6.66 11.01
C ARG A 95 10.78 8.05 11.18
N VAL A 96 10.50 8.39 12.43
CA VAL A 96 10.09 9.74 12.83
C VAL A 96 11.19 10.41 13.66
N PHE A 97 11.43 11.69 13.40
CA PHE A 97 12.33 12.50 14.19
C PHE A 97 11.54 13.11 15.36
N ILE A 98 11.63 12.48 16.53
CA ILE A 98 10.79 12.80 17.71
C ILE A 98 11.11 14.18 18.29
N SER A 99 12.35 14.66 18.15
CA SER A 99 12.81 15.94 18.71
C SER A 99 12.50 17.18 17.88
N ASN A 100 11.81 17.05 16.74
CA ASN A 100 11.39 18.19 15.92
C ASN A 100 9.90 18.52 16.18
N PRO A 101 9.53 19.77 16.54
CA PRO A 101 8.13 20.18 16.72
C PRO A 101 7.26 19.99 15.48
N LEU A 102 7.86 19.87 14.30
CA LEU A 102 7.14 19.61 13.04
C LEU A 102 6.87 18.12 12.77
N HIS A 103 7.33 17.20 13.64
CA HIS A 103 7.24 15.75 13.47
C HIS A 103 7.57 15.31 12.04
N SER A 104 8.84 15.42 11.64
CA SER A 104 9.28 14.99 10.31
C SER A 104 9.57 13.49 10.26
N GLU A 105 9.32 12.88 9.11
CA GLU A 105 9.66 11.49 8.82
C GLU A 105 10.91 11.43 7.93
N TYR A 106 11.63 10.31 7.97
CA TYR A 106 12.79 10.05 7.11
C TYR A 106 12.92 8.57 6.79
N ILE A 107 13.71 8.27 5.76
CA ILE A 107 14.09 6.90 5.41
C ILE A 107 15.49 6.63 5.97
N ARG A 108 15.64 5.52 6.69
CA ARG A 108 16.93 5.00 7.15
C ARG A 108 17.24 3.71 6.40
N ILE A 109 18.42 3.66 5.81
CA ILE A 109 18.95 2.50 5.10
C ILE A 109 20.00 1.85 5.99
N TYR A 110 19.82 0.58 6.31
CA TYR A 110 20.72 -0.20 7.14
C TYR A 110 21.60 -1.10 6.28
N PHE A 111 22.89 -1.18 6.62
CA PHE A 111 23.87 -2.00 5.92
C PHE A 111 24.35 -3.15 6.81
N LYS A 112 24.81 -4.24 6.19
CA LYS A 112 25.24 -5.49 6.86
C LYS A 112 26.35 -5.32 7.93
N TYR A 113 27.02 -4.18 7.98
CA TYR A 113 28.13 -3.87 8.89
C TYR A 113 27.78 -2.80 9.94
N ASN A 114 26.51 -2.69 10.33
CA ASN A 114 26.00 -1.69 11.29
C ASN A 114 26.17 -0.22 10.86
N GLU A 115 26.47 0.03 9.59
CA GLU A 115 26.43 1.37 9.03
C GLU A 115 25.00 1.75 8.67
N THR A 116 24.68 3.04 8.75
CA THR A 116 23.37 3.54 8.30
C THR A 116 23.47 4.83 7.52
N LEU A 117 22.62 4.94 6.51
CA LEU A 117 22.41 6.16 5.74
C LEU A 117 21.02 6.72 6.04
N LEU A 118 20.99 8.00 6.40
CA LEU A 118 19.77 8.74 6.67
C LEU A 118 19.47 9.63 5.47
N LEU A 119 18.31 9.44 4.83
CA LEU A 119 17.85 10.34 3.77
C LEU A 119 17.27 11.63 4.37
N PRO A 120 17.18 12.73 3.59
CA PRO A 120 16.59 13.98 4.07
C PRO A 120 15.17 13.80 4.64
N ASN A 121 14.88 14.57 5.68
CA ASN A 121 13.57 14.61 6.33
C ASN A 121 12.49 15.13 5.37
N PHE A 122 11.26 14.62 5.53
CA PHE A 122 10.06 15.10 4.83
C PHE A 122 8.89 15.29 5.81
N PRO A 123 7.86 16.08 5.45
CA PRO A 123 6.70 16.26 6.32
C PRO A 123 5.97 14.93 6.55
N ARG A 124 5.56 14.67 7.79
CA ARG A 124 4.89 13.42 8.17
C ARG A 124 3.63 13.16 7.35
N GLY A 125 3.46 11.91 6.94
CA GLY A 125 2.27 11.45 6.21
C GLY A 125 2.19 11.96 4.77
N THR A 126 3.30 12.46 4.19
CA THR A 126 3.33 12.95 2.79
C THR A 126 3.94 11.96 1.81
N MET A 127 5.01 11.26 2.21
CA MET A 127 5.75 10.29 1.39
C MET A 127 5.86 8.95 2.11
N TYR A 128 6.13 7.89 1.34
CA TYR A 128 6.31 6.52 1.82
C TYR A 128 5.13 6.07 2.68
N LYS A 129 3.91 6.40 2.24
CA LYS A 129 2.68 6.18 3.02
C LYS A 129 2.37 4.71 3.25
N GLY A 130 2.76 3.84 2.31
CA GLY A 130 2.58 2.39 2.43
C GLY A 130 3.60 1.71 3.33
N MET A 131 4.64 2.41 3.81
CA MET A 131 5.57 1.89 4.81
C MET A 131 5.05 2.17 6.21
N GLU A 132 5.09 1.19 7.09
CA GLU A 132 4.84 1.35 8.51
C GLU A 132 6.05 1.97 9.23
N LEU A 133 5.81 2.63 10.36
CA LEU A 133 6.87 3.29 11.13
C LEU A 133 7.68 2.27 11.95
N ASN A 134 9.00 2.33 11.84
CA ASN A 134 9.96 1.43 12.49
C ASN A 134 9.87 -0.03 12.04
N GLU A 135 9.15 -0.33 10.96
CA GLU A 135 9.19 -1.64 10.32
C GLU A 135 10.39 -1.74 9.38
N GLU A 136 11.06 -2.89 9.42
CA GLU A 136 12.24 -3.20 8.63
C GLU A 136 11.80 -3.90 7.33
N TYR A 137 12.07 -3.27 6.18
CA TYR A 137 11.73 -3.84 4.88
C TYR A 137 12.97 -4.23 4.08
N THR A 138 13.01 -5.47 3.62
CA THR A 138 13.99 -5.93 2.64
C THR A 138 13.77 -5.26 1.28
N LEU A 139 14.80 -5.29 0.42
CA LEU A 139 14.65 -4.78 -0.96
C LEU A 139 13.58 -5.56 -1.74
N GLU A 140 13.43 -6.86 -1.49
CA GLU A 140 12.42 -7.71 -2.14
C GLU A 140 11.00 -7.29 -1.76
N GLU A 141 10.73 -7.04 -0.48
CA GLU A 141 9.41 -6.58 0.00
C GLU A 141 9.04 -5.22 -0.61
N LEU A 142 10.02 -4.31 -0.72
CA LEU A 142 9.84 -3.02 -1.38
C LEU A 142 9.77 -3.13 -2.91
N GLY A 143 10.02 -4.32 -3.47
CA GLY A 143 10.15 -4.57 -4.90
C GLY A 143 11.28 -3.78 -5.56
N LEU A 144 12.29 -3.36 -4.77
CA LEU A 144 13.42 -2.54 -5.21
C LEU A 144 14.45 -3.36 -5.93
#